data_AF-A0A933H362-F1
#
_entry.id   AF-A0A933H362-F1
#
_cell.length_a   1.000
_cell.length_b   1.000
_cell.length_c   1.000
_cell.angle_alpha   90.00
_cell.angle_beta   90.00
_cell.angle_gamma   90.00
#
_symmetry.space_group_name_H-M   'P 1'
#
loop_
_entity.id
_entity.type
_entity.pdbx_description
1 polymer ?
#
loop_
_entity_poly.entity_id
_entity_poly.type
_entity_poly.pdbx_seq_one_letter_code
_entity_poly.pdbx_strand_id
1 'polypeptide(L)'
;MPGGSGHDGAASPESHPAPARLEEKGSRPGWIPWAELLKRVYAYEVLVCDRCGGTREVLAFLTEGETVRKFLECVGLSSDIPPISPPRVSWATA
;
A
#
# COMPACT_ATOMS: atom_id res chain seq x y z
N MET A 1 -53.59 44.25 35.70
CA MET A 1 -52.66 44.05 36.84
C MET A 1 -53.24 42.92 37.69
N PRO A 2 -52.45 41.99 38.27
CA PRO A 2 -50.97 41.95 38.40
C PRO A 2 -50.34 41.07 37.30
N GLY A 3 -49.07 41.18 36.91
CA GLY A 3 -47.88 41.55 37.67
C GLY A 3 -47.09 40.27 37.95
N GLY A 4 -45.96 40.06 37.27
CA GLY A 4 -45.16 38.85 37.45
C GLY A 4 -43.94 38.75 36.55
N SER A 5 -42.93 39.54 36.91
CA SER A 5 -41.49 39.23 36.87
C SER A 5 -40.87 38.66 35.59
N GLY A 6 -40.07 39.51 34.94
CA GLY A 6 -39.05 39.08 33.99
C GLY A 6 -37.94 38.28 34.67
N HIS A 7 -37.31 37.44 33.86
CA HIS A 7 -35.92 37.05 34.04
C HIS A 7 -35.23 37.18 32.68
N ASP A 8 -34.40 38.22 32.57
CA ASP A 8 -33.37 38.32 31.55
C ASP A 8 -32.37 37.17 31.76
N GLY A 9 -32.12 36.42 30.68
CA GLY A 9 -31.19 35.29 30.68
C GLY A 9 -30.53 35.19 29.32
N ALA A 10 -29.32 35.72 29.25
CA ALA A 10 -28.46 35.89 28.11
C ALA A 10 -28.32 34.68 27.16
N ALA A 11 -28.06 35.03 25.90
CA ALA A 11 -27.51 34.22 24.84
C ALA A 11 -26.29 33.38 25.25
N SER A 12 -26.15 32.18 24.68
CA SER A 12 -25.07 31.79 23.74
C SER A 12 -25.13 30.26 23.53
N PRO A 13 -24.82 29.74 22.32
CA PRO A 13 -25.03 28.34 21.98
C PRO A 13 -24.00 27.47 22.67
N GLU A 14 -24.45 26.39 23.30
CA GLU A 14 -23.57 25.39 23.89
C GLU A 14 -22.79 24.69 22.76
N SER A 15 -21.54 25.12 22.66
CA SER A 15 -20.43 24.57 21.91
C SER A 15 -20.53 23.06 21.70
N HIS A 16 -20.60 22.63 20.44
CA HIS A 16 -20.26 21.26 20.07
C HIS A 16 -18.87 20.93 20.63
N PRO A 17 -18.67 19.78 21.31
CA PRO A 17 -17.32 19.35 21.62
C PRO A 17 -16.61 19.15 20.28
N ALA A 18 -15.50 19.86 20.09
CA ALA A 18 -14.58 19.61 18.99
C ALA A 18 -14.24 18.11 19.00
N PRO A 19 -14.23 17.43 17.83
CA PRO A 19 -13.88 16.02 17.79
C PRO A 19 -12.50 15.90 18.43
N ALA A 20 -12.42 15.11 19.51
CA ALA A 20 -11.17 14.77 20.15
C ALA A 20 -10.22 14.36 19.04
N ARG A 21 -9.17 15.15 18.83
CA ARG A 21 -8.12 14.84 17.87
C ARG A 21 -7.62 13.47 18.30
N LEU A 22 -8.00 12.43 17.56
CA LEU A 22 -7.50 11.09 17.78
C LEU A 22 -5.99 11.24 17.73
N GLU A 23 -5.36 11.13 18.89
CA GLU A 23 -3.92 11.10 18.99
C GLU A 23 -3.49 9.97 18.07
N GLU A 24 -2.90 10.32 16.93
CA GLU A 24 -2.31 9.36 16.01
C GLU A 24 -1.09 8.78 16.72
N LYS A 25 -1.38 7.82 17.61
CA LYS A 25 -0.41 6.86 18.12
C LYS A 25 0.21 6.25 16.88
N GLY A 26 1.42 6.71 16.54
CA GLY A 26 2.16 6.32 15.35
C GLY A 26 1.99 4.83 15.15
N SER A 27 1.17 4.47 14.15
CA SER A 27 0.87 3.08 13.87
C SER A 27 2.20 2.47 13.48
N ARG A 28 2.73 1.59 14.34
CA ARG A 28 3.86 0.73 14.00
C ARG A 28 3.54 0.20 12.60
N PRO A 29 4.45 0.31 11.60
CA PRO A 29 4.12 -0.11 10.25
C PRO A 29 3.59 -1.53 10.34
N GLY A 30 2.29 -1.68 10.06
CA GLY A 30 1.63 -2.98 10.17
C GLY A 30 2.34 -3.97 9.27
N TRP A 31 2.27 -5.26 9.60
CA TRP A 31 2.73 -6.27 8.66
C TRP A 31 1.94 -6.12 7.34
N ILE A 32 2.65 -5.85 6.25
CA ILE A 32 2.07 -5.73 4.92
C ILE A 32 2.28 -7.08 4.23
N PRO A 33 1.24 -7.69 3.64
CA PRO A 33 1.41 -8.91 2.86
C PRO A 33 2.38 -8.67 1.68
N TRP A 34 3.14 -9.70 1.31
CA TRP A 34 4.19 -9.58 0.30
C TRP A 34 3.66 -9.13 -1.07
N ALA A 35 2.46 -9.57 -1.45
CA ALA A 35 1.83 -9.20 -2.72
C ALA A 35 1.54 -7.68 -2.77
N GLU A 36 1.02 -7.13 -1.68
CA GLU A 36 0.75 -5.70 -1.51
C GLU A 36 2.02 -4.86 -1.55
N LEU A 37 3.15 -5.39 -1.05
CA LEU A 37 4.45 -4.73 -1.22
C LEU A 37 4.88 -4.68 -2.70
N LEU A 38 4.76 -5.80 -3.42
CA LEU A 38 5.10 -5.83 -4.84
C LEU A 38 4.20 -4.91 -5.67
N LYS A 39 2.90 -4.86 -5.34
CA LYS A 39 1.97 -3.92 -5.96
C LYS A 39 2.42 -2.47 -5.78
N ARG A 40 2.91 -2.10 -4.60
CA ARG A 40 3.37 -0.72 -4.33
C ARG A 40 4.61 -0.34 -5.13
N VAL A 41 5.57 -1.26 -5.28
CA VAL A 41 6.86 -0.97 -5.94
C VAL A 41 6.76 -1.09 -7.46
N TYR A 42 6.05 -2.08 -7.95
CA TYR A 42 5.97 -2.41 -9.38
C TYR A 42 4.65 -2.02 -10.03
N ALA A 43 3.69 -1.46 -9.27
CA ALA A 43 2.33 -1.17 -9.74
C ALA A 43 1.62 -2.39 -10.38
N TYR A 44 2.00 -3.62 -9.97
CA TYR A 44 1.53 -4.87 -10.58
C TYR A 44 0.90 -5.80 -9.53
N GLU A 45 -0.32 -6.29 -9.81
CA GLU A 45 -1.06 -7.19 -8.93
C GLU A 45 -0.70 -8.66 -9.21
N VAL A 46 0.29 -9.19 -8.51
CA VAL A 46 0.86 -10.52 -8.81
C VAL A 46 -0.12 -11.70 -8.66
N LEU A 47 -1.13 -11.57 -7.81
CA LEU A 47 -2.14 -12.61 -7.56
C LEU A 47 -3.38 -12.50 -8.47
N VAL A 48 -3.40 -11.56 -9.42
CA VAL A 48 -4.49 -11.38 -10.39
C VAL A 48 -3.93 -11.45 -11.80
N CYS A 49 -4.64 -12.14 -12.69
CA CYS A 49 -4.26 -12.21 -14.09
C CYS A 49 -4.58 -10.89 -14.81
N ASP A 50 -3.56 -10.22 -15.33
CA ASP A 50 -3.69 -9.03 -16.17
C ASP A 50 -4.40 -9.30 -17.51
N ARG A 51 -4.40 -10.54 -17.98
CA ARG A 51 -5.05 -10.95 -19.24
C ARG A 51 -6.54 -11.28 -19.07
N CYS A 52 -6.94 -11.90 -17.96
CA CYS A 52 -8.30 -12.43 -17.79
C CYS A 52 -8.98 -12.07 -16.46
N GLY A 53 -8.28 -11.40 -15.53
CA GLY A 53 -8.81 -11.04 -14.20
C GLY A 53 -8.92 -12.19 -13.19
N GLY A 54 -8.58 -13.42 -13.58
CA GLY A 54 -8.63 -14.58 -12.69
C GLY A 54 -7.59 -14.56 -11.57
N THR A 55 -7.87 -15.25 -10.47
CA THR A 55 -6.95 -15.42 -9.34
C THR A 55 -5.76 -16.31 -9.70
N ARG A 56 -4.56 -15.91 -9.27
CA ARG A 56 -3.31 -16.69 -9.38
C ARG A 56 -2.86 -17.14 -8.00
N GLU A 57 -2.12 -18.23 -7.94
CA GLU A 57 -1.49 -18.76 -6.72
C GLU A 57 0.01 -18.96 -6.94
N VAL A 58 0.80 -18.73 -5.89
CA VAL A 58 2.24 -19.03 -5.92
C VAL A 58 2.44 -20.52 -5.68
N LEU A 59 2.93 -21.23 -6.70
CA LEU A 59 3.12 -22.67 -6.63
C LEU A 59 4.41 -23.07 -5.92
N ALA A 60 5.49 -22.33 -6.15
CA ALA A 60 6.81 -22.63 -5.57
C ALA A 60 7.73 -21.41 -5.63
N PHE A 61 8.73 -21.38 -4.75
CA PHE A 61 9.88 -20.49 -4.82
C PHE A 61 11.11 -21.31 -5.21
N LEU A 62 11.67 -21.02 -6.40
CA LEU A 62 12.89 -21.68 -6.88
C LEU A 62 14.09 -20.81 -6.52
N THR A 63 14.88 -21.24 -5.55
CA THR A 63 16.06 -20.50 -5.07
C THR A 63 17.37 -21.12 -5.55
N GLU A 64 17.39 -22.41 -5.87
CA GLU A 64 18.60 -23.11 -6.32
C GLU A 64 18.84 -22.88 -7.82
N GLY A 65 20.05 -22.42 -8.17
CA GLY A 65 20.37 -21.96 -9.52
C GLY A 65 20.22 -23.05 -10.58
N GLU A 66 20.59 -24.29 -10.26
CA GLU A 66 20.41 -25.42 -11.18
C GLU A 66 18.94 -25.73 -11.45
N THR A 67 18.11 -25.69 -10.41
CA THR A 67 16.66 -25.91 -10.52
C THR A 67 16.00 -24.83 -11.36
N VAL A 68 16.41 -23.56 -11.18
CA VAL A 68 15.92 -22.44 -11.99
C VAL A 68 16.28 -22.64 -13.46
N ARG A 69 17.53 -23.00 -13.78
CA ARG A 69 17.95 -23.24 -15.19
C ARG A 69 17.15 -24.36 -15.84
N LYS A 70 17.03 -25.51 -15.17
CA LYS A 70 16.23 -26.64 -15.65
C LYS A 70 14.78 -26.26 -15.90
N PHE A 71 14.17 -25.51 -14.98
CA PHE A 71 12.79 -25.04 -15.16
C PHE A 71 12.66 -24.13 -16.38
N LEU A 72 13.55 -23.13 -16.53
CA LEU A 72 13.52 -22.19 -17.67
C LEU A 72 13.70 -22.91 -19.00
N GLU A 73 14.63 -23.87 -19.09
CA GLU A 73 14.82 -24.72 -20.27
C GLU A 73 13.56 -25.52 -20.60
N CYS A 74 12.92 -26.14 -19.60
CA CYS A 74 11.68 -26.90 -19.78
C CYS A 74 10.52 -26.04 -20.33
N VAL A 75 10.44 -24.76 -19.99
CA VAL A 75 9.40 -23.83 -20.49
C VAL A 75 9.84 -23.04 -21.73
N GLY A 76 11.02 -23.30 -22.27
CA GLY A 76 11.54 -22.65 -23.48
C GLY A 76 11.97 -21.19 -23.26
N LEU A 77 12.36 -20.81 -22.05
CA LEU A 77 12.90 -19.48 -21.73
C LEU A 77 14.44 -19.52 -21.63
N SER A 78 15.11 -18.42 -21.97
CA SER A 78 16.57 -18.31 -21.80
C SER A 78 16.92 -18.30 -20.31
N SER A 79 17.95 -19.07 -19.96
CA SER A 79 18.55 -19.12 -18.64
C SER A 79 19.83 -18.27 -18.51
N ASP A 80 20.17 -17.52 -19.57
CA ASP A 80 21.32 -16.63 -19.60
C ASP A 80 21.06 -15.37 -18.77
N ILE A 81 22.12 -14.88 -18.12
CA ILE A 81 22.04 -13.66 -17.32
C ILE A 81 21.92 -12.46 -18.26
N PRO A 82 20.90 -11.58 -18.10
CA PRO A 82 20.81 -10.37 -18.91
C PRO A 82 21.98 -9.42 -18.59
N PRO A 83 22.47 -8.66 -19.57
CA PRO A 83 23.57 -7.72 -19.35
C PRO A 83 23.18 -6.66 -18.31
N ILE A 84 24.11 -6.33 -17.41
CA ILE A 84 23.90 -5.32 -16.38
C ILE A 84 23.71 -3.96 -17.07
N SER A 85 22.55 -3.33 -16.86
CA SER A 85 22.30 -1.99 -17.34
C SER A 85 23.10 -0.96 -16.51
N PRO A 86 23.67 0.08 -17.13
CA PRO A 86 24.32 1.16 -16.39
C PRO A 86 23.32 1.85 -15.45
N PRO A 87 23.79 2.44 -14.34
CA PRO A 87 22.93 3.15 -13.41
C PRO A 87 22.24 4.32 -14.12
N ARG A 88 20.94 4.48 -13.87
CA ARG A 88 20.16 5.63 -14.34
C ARG A 88 20.44 6.79 -13.38
N VAL A 89 21.50 7.55 -13.64
CA VAL A 89 21.82 8.76 -12.87
C VAL A 89 20.98 9.92 -13.38
N SER A 90 19.93 10.30 -12.65
CA SER A 90 19.03 11.40 -13.05
C SER A 90 19.13 12.65 -12.18
N TRP A 91 19.99 12.68 -11.15
CA TRP A 91 19.95 13.75 -10.14
C TRP A 91 21.05 14.82 -10.28
N ALA A 92 22.01 14.69 -11.20
CA ALA A 92 23.19 15.55 -11.28
C ALA A 92 23.09 16.70 -12.29
N THR A 93 21.97 17.42 -12.34
CA THR A 93 21.90 18.71 -13.04
C THR A 93 21.04 19.67 -12.23
N ALA A 94 21.66 20.28 -11.23
CA ALA A 94 21.19 21.47 -10.54
C ALA A 94 22.34 22.48 -10.51
#